data_AF-A9EK92-F1
#
_entry.id   AF-A9EK92-F1
#
_cell.length_a   1.000
_cell.length_b   1.000
_cell.length_c   1.000
_cell.angle_alpha   90.00
_cell.angle_beta   90.00
_cell.angle_gamma   90.00
#
_symmetry.space_group_name_H-M   'P 1'
#
loop_
_entity.id
_entity.type
_entity.pdbx_description
1 polymer ?
#
loop_
_entity_poly.entity_id
_entity_poly.type
_entity_poly.pdbx_seq_one_letter_code
_entity_poly.pdbx_strand_id
1 'polypeptide(L)' 'MTDSDHWQLHGVFYPPLLRSATVKKFMVGYEMLAEAQRDLTPEQAARRLRDATDIHYLDKANEIKDKG' A
#
# COMPACT_ATOMS: atom_id res chain seq x y z
N MET A 1 -12.25 -34.50 -9.36
CA MET A 1 -12.58 -33.06 -9.28
C MET A 1 -11.99 -32.59 -7.97
N THR A 2 -10.84 -31.95 -8.02
CA THR A 2 -10.14 -31.45 -6.83
C THR A 2 -10.96 -30.32 -6.23
N ASP A 3 -11.19 -30.37 -4.92
CA ASP A 3 -12.05 -29.48 -4.13
C ASP A 3 -11.52 -28.03 -4.02
N SER A 4 -10.80 -27.55 -5.03
CA SER A 4 -10.04 -26.30 -4.99
C SER A 4 -10.29 -25.39 -6.19
N ASP A 5 -11.18 -25.77 -7.12
CA ASP A 5 -11.48 -25.01 -8.34
C ASP A 5 -12.04 -23.59 -8.06
N HIS A 6 -12.50 -23.33 -6.83
CA HIS A 6 -12.99 -22.03 -6.39
C HIS A 6 -11.94 -21.16 -5.67
N TRP A 7 -10.75 -21.70 -5.38
CA TRP A 7 -9.68 -20.98 -4.69
C TRP A 7 -8.69 -20.34 -5.66
N GLN A 8 -8.37 -19.06 -5.41
CA GLN A 8 -7.34 -18.33 -6.13
C GLN A 8 -6.29 -17.80 -5.16
N LEU A 9 -5.02 -18.07 -5.44
CA LEU A 9 -3.91 -17.50 -4.67
C LEU A 9 -3.87 -15.97 -4.84
N HIS A 10 -3.77 -15.25 -3.73
CA HIS A 10 -3.69 -13.79 -3.68
C HIS A 10 -2.75 -13.32 -2.55
N GLY A 11 -2.04 -12.22 -2.80
CA GLY A 11 -1.25 -11.51 -1.79
C GLY A 11 -1.95 -10.23 -1.36
N VAL A 12 -1.96 -9.93 -0.07
CA VAL A 12 -2.59 -8.71 0.49
C VAL A 12 -1.62 -7.96 1.37
N PHE A 13 -1.51 -6.65 1.15
CA PHE A 13 -0.61 -5.76 1.89
C PHE A 13 -1.42 -4.74 2.69
N TYR A 14 -1.09 -4.58 3.98
CA TYR A 14 -1.75 -3.64 4.90
C TYR A 14 -0.74 -2.63 5.50
N PRO A 15 -0.25 -1.67 4.70
CA PRO A 15 0.70 -0.66 5.18
C PRO A 15 0.00 0.35 6.12
N PRO A 16 0.63 0.75 7.26
CA PRO A 16 -0.02 1.60 8.25
C PRO A 16 0.16 3.11 8.01
N LEU A 17 0.96 3.55 7.04
CA LEU A 17 1.21 4.98 6.81
C LEU A 17 0.05 5.63 6.05
N LEU A 18 -0.39 6.82 6.46
CA LEU A 18 -1.58 7.46 5.91
C LEU A 18 -1.32 8.83 5.28
N ARG A 19 -0.66 9.75 5.99
CA ARG A 19 -0.53 11.17 5.56
C ARG A 19 0.90 11.60 5.28
N SER A 20 1.89 10.90 5.84
CA SER A 20 3.31 11.18 5.65
C SER A 20 4.15 9.97 6.10
N ALA A 21 5.47 10.05 5.96
CA ALA A 21 6.41 9.06 6.50
C ALA A 21 6.34 8.91 8.04
N THR A 22 5.71 9.86 8.74
CA THR A 22 5.62 9.90 10.20
C THR A 22 4.20 9.71 10.74
N VAL A 23 3.17 9.80 9.90
CA VAL A 23 1.76 9.76 10.33
C VAL A 23 1.07 8.48 9.87
N LYS A 24 0.63 7.68 10.84
CA LYS A 24 0.00 6.36 10.66
C LYS A 24 -1.53 6.38 10.79
N LYS A 25 -2.20 5.42 10.16
CA LYS A 25 -3.56 4.99 10.49
C LYS A 25 -3.51 4.12 11.74
N PHE A 26 -4.28 4.50 12.75
CA PHE A 26 -4.54 3.68 13.92
C PHE A 26 -5.91 3.03 13.74
N MET A 27 -5.98 1.70 13.88
CA MET A 27 -7.22 0.92 13.88
C MET A 27 -7.60 0.66 15.33
N VAL A 28 -8.31 1.60 15.94
CA VAL A 28 -8.59 1.60 17.39
C VAL A 28 -10.00 2.10 17.68
N GLY A 29 -10.44 2.03 18.95
CA GLY A 29 -11.72 2.60 19.37
C GLY A 29 -12.89 1.95 18.63
N TYR A 30 -13.62 2.73 17.84
CA TYR A 30 -14.76 2.25 17.04
C TYR A 30 -14.37 1.09 16.12
N GLU A 31 -13.18 1.13 15.53
CA GLU A 31 -12.75 0.13 14.54
C GLU A 31 -12.43 -1.22 15.17
N MET A 32 -12.21 -1.27 16.48
CA MET A 32 -12.03 -2.52 17.22
C MET A 32 -13.35 -3.16 17.63
N LEU A 33 -14.43 -2.38 17.71
CA LEU A 33 -15.68 -2.81 18.34
C LEU A 33 -16.89 -2.76 17.38
N ALA A 34 -16.75 -2.18 16.19
CA ALA A 34 -17.82 -2.02 15.23
C ALA A 34 -17.39 -2.36 13.80
N GLU A 35 -16.82 -1.42 13.06
CA GLU A 35 -16.48 -1.60 11.64
C GLU A 35 -15.22 -0.83 11.22
N ALA A 36 -14.62 -1.27 10.11
CA ALA A 36 -13.43 -0.62 9.57
C ALA A 36 -13.76 0.72 8.92
N GLN A 37 -13.06 1.79 9.35
CA GLN A 37 -13.21 3.13 8.79
C GLN A 37 -11.96 3.55 8.01
N ARG A 38 -12.15 4.25 6.88
CA ARG A 38 -11.05 4.77 6.06
C ARG A 38 -11.21 6.27 5.80
N ASP A 39 -10.13 7.01 6.02
CA ASP A 39 -10.07 8.46 5.72
C ASP A 39 -9.76 8.74 4.24
N LEU A 40 -9.34 7.71 3.50
CA LEU A 40 -8.89 7.80 2.11
C LEU A 40 -9.61 6.75 1.26
N THR A 41 -10.16 7.18 0.12
CA THR A 41 -10.85 6.27 -0.81
C THR A 41 -9.85 5.38 -1.55
N PRO A 42 -10.22 4.13 -1.91
CA PRO A 42 -9.37 3.25 -2.71
C PRO A 42 -8.91 3.88 -4.03
N GLU A 43 -9.77 4.67 -4.69
CA GLU A 43 -9.48 5.31 -5.97
C GLU A 43 -8.39 6.37 -5.84
N GLN A 44 -8.45 7.17 -4.76
CA GLN A 44 -7.43 8.18 -4.45
C GLN A 44 -6.10 7.52 -4.08
N ALA A 45 -6.12 6.44 -3.27
CA ALA A 45 -4.92 5.68 -2.93
C ALA A 45 -4.26 5.07 -4.18
N ALA A 46 -5.06 4.42 -5.03
CA ALA A 46 -4.58 3.79 -6.25
C ALA A 46 -4.02 4.81 -7.26
N ARG A 47 -4.62 6.00 -7.36
CA ARG A 47 -4.07 7.09 -8.18
C ARG A 47 -2.69 7.51 -7.68
N ARG A 48 -2.54 7.77 -6.37
CA ARG A 48 -1.25 8.15 -5.79
C ARG A 48 -0.16 7.10 -5.99
N LEU A 49 -0.50 5.81 -5.92
CA LEU A 49 0.44 4.72 -6.18
C LEU A 49 0.88 4.67 -7.64
N ARG A 50 -0.03 4.87 -8.60
CA ARG A 50 0.31 4.92 -10.03
C ARG A 50 1.12 6.15 -10.42
N ASP A 51 0.93 7.27 -9.72
CA ASP A 51 1.69 8.50 -9.94
C ASP A 51 3.12 8.39 -9.36
N ALA A 52 3.40 7.40 -8.52
CA ALA A 52 4.73 7.12 -7.99
C ALA A 52 5.61 6.37 -9.01
N THR A 53 6.93 6.39 -8.79
CA THR A 53 7.90 5.67 -9.64
C THR A 53 7.98 4.19 -9.25
N ASP A 54 8.02 3.32 -10.25
CA ASP A 54 8.28 1.88 -10.05
C ASP A 54 9.78 1.59 -9.77
N ILE A 55 10.67 2.56 -10.01
CA ILE A 55 12.09 2.47 -9.65
C ILE A 55 12.27 2.94 -8.21
N HIS A 56 12.88 2.08 -7.37
CA HIS A 56 13.23 2.45 -6.00
C HIS A 56 14.20 3.63 -5.98
N TYR A 57 13.96 4.60 -5.10
CA TYR A 57 14.64 5.90 -5.14
C TYR A 57 16.18 5.82 -4.98
N LEU A 58 16.70 4.79 -4.31
CA LEU A 58 18.14 4.57 -4.17
C LEU A 58 18.79 4.09 -5.46
N ASP A 59 18.10 3.28 -6.27
CA ASP A 59 18.65 2.74 -7.52
C ASP A 59 18.78 3.85 -8.55
N LYS A 60 17.76 4.72 -8.64
CA LYS A 60 17.80 5.94 -9.45
C LYS A 60 18.97 6.85 -9.06
N ALA A 61 19.25 6.97 -7.76
CA ALA A 61 20.37 7.79 -7.27
C ALA A 61 21.74 7.19 -7.62
N ASN A 62 21.85 5.86 -7.63
CA ASN A 62 23.08 5.16 -8.02
C ASN A 62 23.33 5.28 -9.53
N GLU A 63 22.31 5.14 -10.37
CA GLU A 63 22.46 5.35 -11.82
C GLU A 63 22.94 6.75 -12.20
N ILE A 64 22.57 7.78 -11.42
CA ILE A 64 23.05 9.15 -11.63
C ILE A 64 24.53 9.28 -11.25
N LYS A 65 24.97 8.59 -10.18
CA LYS A 65 26.37 8.61 -9.74
C LYS A 65 27.30 7.86 -10.70
N ASP A 66 26.82 6.77 -11.29
CA ASP A 66 27.63 5.93 -12.19
C ASP A 66 27.77 6.52 -13.61
N LYS A 67 26.96 7.53 -13.97
CA LYS A 67 27.00 8.23 -15.27
C LYS A 67 27.78 9.56 -15.25
N GLY A 68 28.28 9.98 -14.09
CA GLY A 68 29.12 11.17 -13.91
C GLY A 68 30.58 10.80 -13.70
#